data_AF-A0A2G9MC89-F1
#
_entry.id   AF-A0A2G9MC89-F1
#
_cell.length_a   1.000
_cell.length_b   1.000
_cell.length_c   1.000
_cell.angle_alpha   90.00
_cell.angle_beta   90.00
_cell.angle_gamma   90.00
#
_symmetry.space_group_name_H-M   'P 1'
#
loop_
_entity.id
_entity.type
_entity.pdbx_description
1 polymer ?
#
loop_
_entity_poly.entity_id
_entity_poly.type
_entity_poly.pdbx_seq_one_letter_code
_entity_poly.pdbx_strand_id
1 'polypeptide(L)'
;ELCGSRTRQLYYCRYCGAIDKECSHDPQMFRKQSIDVKHYYEHALKLSKVPPPSLVKGVRGTSNKTHVPEHLVKGVLRAKNEIAVNKDGTTRYDMTEVPITHFKQSEVETPIKRLVELGYDADINGNPLENEDQILELKPQDLILPSNLGAADESSDAVLFRVACFVDDLLKSLYRLKPYYNLRKKDDLIGHIVIGLAPHISAGIVGRIIGFSKTQGMFAHPLFHAAMRRDADGDEACVMLLMDALLNFSRQFLPDKRGSRTMDSPLVLTSRLIPTEVDDMVHRLDIAWRYPLELYQAAAEYKLPYDVKVDQLGNHLGTPQQYEGIGYTHETGDINNGVLCSAYKLLPSMEDKLKGQMTMAEKLRAVDEGDVARLVIEKHFIKDIKGNLRKFSTQQFRCVKCNRKFRRPTLIGKCDGCGGRVIFTVSDGSVVKYLEPAISLASRYNVPAYLKQSLDLTKQRVEEVFGKEKEKQLGLGAWFAAA
;
A
#
# COMPACT_ATOMS: atom_id res chain seq x y z
N GLU A 1 23.55 25.80 -13.83
CA GLU A 1 23.18 27.20 -13.55
C GLU A 1 23.87 28.17 -14.51
N LEU A 2 25.20 28.12 -14.69
CA LEU A 2 25.94 29.13 -15.47
C LEU A 2 25.87 28.97 -17.01
N CYS A 3 26.18 27.79 -17.55
CA CYS A 3 26.31 27.59 -19.01
C CYS A 3 25.40 26.49 -19.58
N GLY A 4 24.61 25.81 -18.74
CA GLY A 4 23.72 24.72 -19.16
C GLY A 4 24.41 23.41 -19.57
N SER A 5 25.75 23.33 -19.56
CA SER A 5 26.47 22.09 -19.88
C SER A 5 26.39 21.05 -18.77
N ARG A 6 26.53 19.77 -19.15
CA ARG A 6 26.56 18.64 -18.20
C ARG A 6 27.72 18.79 -17.21
N THR A 7 27.41 18.70 -15.92
CA THR A 7 28.41 18.74 -14.85
C THR A 7 29.17 17.42 -14.76
N ARG A 8 30.39 17.46 -14.21
CA ARG A 8 31.22 16.28 -13.95
C ARG A 8 31.12 15.89 -12.48
N GLN A 9 31.11 14.60 -12.21
CA GLN A 9 31.15 14.08 -10.84
C GLN A 9 32.52 14.41 -10.22
N LEU A 10 32.50 14.97 -9.01
CA LEU A 10 33.70 15.15 -8.20
C LEU A 10 33.82 14.02 -7.17
N TYR A 11 35.04 13.65 -6.89
CA TYR A 11 35.42 12.68 -5.86
C TYR A 11 36.17 13.41 -4.74
N TYR A 12 35.96 12.97 -3.51
CA TYR A 12 36.52 13.58 -2.32
C TYR A 12 37.40 12.58 -1.60
N CYS A 13 38.71 12.80 -1.69
CA CYS A 13 39.72 12.05 -0.97
C CYS A 13 40.13 12.82 0.30
N ARG A 14 40.38 12.09 1.40
CA ARG A 14 40.94 12.69 2.62
C ARG A 14 42.35 13.25 2.42
N TYR A 15 43.11 12.69 1.49
CA TYR A 15 44.51 13.07 1.22
C TYR A 15 44.65 14.01 0.02
N CYS A 16 43.96 13.72 -1.08
CA CYS A 16 44.09 14.48 -2.34
C CYS A 16 43.10 15.65 -2.47
N GLY A 17 42.15 15.78 -1.53
CA GLY A 17 41.09 16.80 -1.62
C GLY A 17 40.04 16.45 -2.67
N ALA A 18 39.49 17.48 -3.33
CA ALA A 18 38.49 17.34 -4.38
C ALA A 18 39.18 17.08 -5.73
N ILE A 19 38.89 15.94 -6.34
CA ILE A 19 39.50 15.48 -7.58
C ILE A 19 38.42 15.09 -8.59
N ASP A 20 38.73 15.18 -9.88
CA ASP A 20 37.82 14.88 -10.99
C ASP A 20 37.93 13.43 -11.50
N LYS A 21 38.87 12.66 -10.95
CA LYS A 21 39.12 11.24 -11.25
C LYS A 21 39.35 10.44 -9.97
N GLU A 22 39.12 9.13 -10.03
CA GLU A 22 39.42 8.24 -8.90
C GLU A 22 40.94 8.21 -8.64
N CYS A 23 41.32 8.47 -7.38
CA CYS A 23 42.68 8.24 -6.89
C CYS A 23 42.80 6.85 -6.26
N SER A 24 44.03 6.38 -6.04
CA SER A 24 44.34 5.12 -5.36
C SER A 24 43.88 5.02 -3.90
N HIS A 25 43.40 6.12 -3.29
CA HIS A 25 43.05 6.22 -1.87
C HIS A 25 41.54 6.05 -1.57
N ASP A 26 40.79 5.33 -2.41
CA ASP A 26 39.35 5.06 -2.25
C ASP A 26 38.50 6.33 -1.98
N PRO A 27 38.44 7.26 -2.94
CA PRO A 27 37.78 8.55 -2.73
C PRO A 27 36.26 8.41 -2.69
N GLN A 28 35.60 9.21 -1.85
CA GLN A 28 34.15 9.18 -1.71
C GLN A 28 33.47 10.07 -2.76
N MET A 29 32.33 9.63 -3.31
CA MET A 29 31.56 10.41 -4.28
C MET A 29 30.75 11.57 -3.66
N PHE A 30 30.76 11.67 -2.33
CA PHE A 30 30.02 12.68 -1.57
C PHE A 30 30.82 13.16 -0.37
N ARG A 31 30.45 14.33 0.16
CA ARG A 31 30.95 14.86 1.43
C ARG A 31 29.82 15.55 2.19
N LYS A 32 29.95 15.64 3.51
CA LYS A 32 29.08 16.52 4.31
C LYS A 32 29.47 17.97 4.02
N GLN A 33 28.51 18.78 3.61
CA GLN A 33 28.70 20.19 3.34
C GLN A 33 27.45 20.98 3.69
N SER A 34 27.61 22.26 3.98
CA SER A 34 26.48 23.19 4.06
C SER A 34 25.99 23.51 2.65
N ILE A 35 24.66 23.52 2.47
CA ILE A 35 24.02 23.79 1.19
C ILE A 35 23.08 24.97 1.41
N ASP A 36 23.21 26.02 0.59
CA ASP A 36 22.24 27.12 0.58
C ASP A 36 20.98 26.69 -0.18
N VAL A 37 20.05 26.09 0.57
CA VAL A 37 18.78 25.59 0.02
C VAL A 37 17.95 26.72 -0.57
N LYS A 38 18.06 27.95 -0.05
CA LYS A 38 17.27 29.09 -0.53
C LYS A 38 17.64 29.44 -1.96
N HIS A 39 18.94 29.56 -2.26
CA HIS A 39 19.45 29.79 -3.61
C HIS A 39 18.93 28.75 -4.61
N TYR A 40 19.09 27.46 -4.31
CA TYR A 40 18.66 26.39 -5.20
C TYR A 40 17.13 26.33 -5.37
N TYR A 41 16.38 26.62 -4.31
CA TYR A 41 14.92 26.67 -4.36
C TYR A 41 14.41 27.82 -5.23
N GLU A 42 14.96 29.02 -5.08
CA GLU A 42 14.62 30.17 -5.93
C GLU A 42 14.97 29.92 -7.39
N HIS A 43 16.12 29.27 -7.66
CA HIS A 43 16.49 28.86 -9.01
C HIS A 43 15.50 27.81 -9.58
N ALA A 44 15.10 26.82 -8.77
CA ALA A 44 14.12 25.82 -9.18
C ALA A 44 12.76 26.44 -9.50
N LEU A 45 12.28 27.40 -8.70
CA LEU A 45 11.03 28.14 -8.96
C LEU A 45 11.07 28.94 -10.27
N LYS A 46 12.19 29.59 -10.57
CA LYS A 46 12.38 30.31 -11.83
C LYS A 46 12.33 29.37 -13.04
N LEU A 47 12.94 28.19 -12.92
CA LEU A 47 12.95 27.20 -13.99
C LEU A 47 11.57 26.53 -14.18
N SER A 48 10.89 26.23 -13.08
CA SER A 48 9.60 25.56 -13.09
C SER A 48 8.47 26.46 -13.60
N LYS A 49 8.61 27.79 -13.46
CA LYS A 49 7.61 28.82 -13.81
C LYS A 49 6.26 28.60 -13.10
N VAL A 50 6.30 28.09 -11.86
CA VAL A 50 5.10 27.88 -11.04
C VAL A 50 5.14 28.74 -9.79
N PRO A 51 3.98 29.11 -9.23
CA PRO A 51 3.94 29.81 -7.95
C PRO A 51 4.59 28.95 -6.85
N PRO A 52 5.18 29.59 -5.82
CA PRO A 52 5.81 28.86 -4.72
C PRO A 52 4.76 28.03 -3.95
N PRO A 53 4.91 26.71 -3.86
CA PRO A 53 4.03 25.87 -3.04
C PRO A 53 4.20 26.19 -1.55
N SER A 54 3.17 25.91 -0.76
CA SER A 54 3.15 26.15 0.69
C SER A 54 4.19 25.32 1.45
N LEU A 55 4.41 24.07 1.01
CA LEU A 55 5.36 23.15 1.61
C LEU A 55 5.92 22.19 0.57
N VAL A 56 7.25 22.12 0.47
CA VAL A 56 7.95 21.05 -0.25
C VAL A 56 8.59 20.12 0.76
N LYS A 57 8.04 18.90 0.88
CA LYS A 57 8.61 17.88 1.77
C LYS A 57 9.84 17.25 1.10
N GLY A 58 10.96 17.23 1.82
CA GLY A 58 12.20 16.58 1.39
C GLY A 58 12.56 15.38 2.26
N VAL A 59 13.62 14.66 1.87
CA VAL A 59 14.21 13.59 2.68
C VAL A 59 15.16 14.17 3.74
N ARG A 60 15.24 13.53 4.91
CA ARG A 60 16.22 13.94 5.97
C ARG A 60 17.67 13.72 5.55
N GLY A 61 17.90 12.78 4.65
CA GLY A 61 19.20 12.45 4.08
C GLY A 61 19.01 11.45 2.95
N THR A 62 19.84 11.55 1.92
CA THR A 62 19.86 10.59 0.81
C THR A 62 20.40 9.24 1.30
N SER A 63 19.81 8.14 0.83
CA SER A 63 20.14 6.76 1.23
C SER A 63 20.83 5.95 0.13
N ASN A 64 20.96 6.53 -1.06
CA ASN A 64 21.65 5.95 -2.21
C ASN A 64 23.18 6.03 -2.08
N LYS A 65 23.88 5.10 -2.74
CA LYS A 65 25.34 4.95 -2.66
C LYS A 65 26.12 6.24 -2.93
N THR A 66 25.66 7.02 -3.91
CA THR A 66 26.35 8.23 -4.36
C THR A 66 25.84 9.51 -3.70
N HIS A 67 24.80 9.41 -2.86
CA HIS A 67 24.10 10.56 -2.27
C HIS A 67 23.64 11.63 -3.28
N VAL A 68 23.50 11.26 -4.57
CA VAL A 68 23.00 12.14 -5.63
C VAL A 68 21.51 12.44 -5.36
N PRO A 69 21.13 13.72 -5.20
CA PRO A 69 19.74 14.10 -5.01
C PRO A 69 18.99 14.15 -6.34
N GLU A 70 17.66 14.02 -6.27
CA GLU A 70 16.80 14.31 -7.41
C GLU A 70 16.80 15.82 -7.72
N HIS A 71 16.56 16.18 -8.98
CA HIS A 71 16.46 17.57 -9.41
C HIS A 71 15.30 18.30 -8.71
N LEU A 72 15.60 19.40 -8.02
CA LEU A 72 14.65 20.09 -7.12
C LEU A 72 13.36 20.56 -7.81
N VAL A 73 13.42 20.92 -9.10
CA VAL A 73 12.22 21.25 -9.90
C VAL A 73 11.18 20.14 -9.88
N LYS A 74 11.60 18.86 -9.90
CA LYS A 74 10.66 17.74 -9.77
C LYS A 74 9.92 17.80 -8.43
N GLY A 75 10.63 18.06 -7.33
CA GLY A 75 10.03 18.25 -6.01
C GLY A 75 9.04 19.41 -5.94
N VAL A 76 9.34 20.56 -6.57
CA VAL A 76 8.43 21.70 -6.66
C VAL A 76 7.17 21.37 -7.45
N LEU A 77 7.32 20.69 -8.61
CA LEU A 77 6.19 20.29 -9.45
C LEU A 77 5.34 19.20 -8.79
N ARG A 78 5.95 18.27 -8.03
CA ARG A 78 5.20 17.29 -7.23
C ARG A 78 4.39 17.97 -6.12
N ALA A 79 4.98 18.95 -5.43
CA ALA A 79 4.27 19.73 -4.41
C ALA A 79 3.11 20.55 -4.99
N LYS A 80 3.28 21.15 -6.18
CA LYS A 80 2.20 21.84 -6.91
C LYS A 80 1.03 20.90 -7.23
N ASN A 81 1.33 19.68 -7.68
CA ASN A 81 0.32 18.70 -8.07
C ASN A 81 -0.12 17.79 -6.92
N GLU A 82 0.32 18.05 -5.68
CA GLU A 82 -0.06 17.27 -4.49
C GLU A 82 0.14 15.76 -4.66
N ILE A 83 1.31 15.37 -5.20
CA ILE A 83 1.70 13.97 -5.36
C ILE A 83 2.93 13.63 -4.50
N ALA A 84 2.94 12.40 -3.97
CA ALA A 84 4.06 11.86 -3.22
C ALA A 84 5.06 11.16 -4.16
N VAL A 85 6.27 10.89 -3.67
CA VAL A 85 7.31 10.18 -4.41
C VAL A 85 7.83 9.01 -3.59
N ASN A 86 8.08 7.89 -4.24
CA ASN A 86 8.70 6.74 -3.61
C ASN A 86 10.24 6.78 -3.72
N LYS A 87 10.92 5.85 -3.02
CA LYS A 87 12.38 5.73 -2.91
C LYS A 87 13.14 5.74 -4.25
N ASP A 88 12.50 5.33 -5.33
CA ASP A 88 13.09 5.20 -6.67
C ASP A 88 12.73 6.34 -7.62
N GLY A 89 11.98 7.34 -7.15
CA GLY A 89 11.59 8.52 -7.91
C GLY A 89 10.21 8.43 -8.56
N THR A 90 9.56 7.26 -8.55
CA THR A 90 8.22 7.08 -9.14
C THR A 90 7.10 7.44 -8.18
N THR A 91 5.90 7.66 -8.72
CA THR A 91 4.66 7.83 -7.95
C THR A 91 3.82 6.56 -8.05
N ARG A 92 3.45 5.99 -6.90
CA ARG A 92 2.69 4.73 -6.81
C ARG A 92 1.33 4.98 -6.21
N TYR A 93 0.36 4.22 -6.69
CA TYR A 93 -0.93 4.06 -6.02
C TYR A 93 -1.08 2.60 -5.62
N ASP A 94 -1.13 2.34 -4.31
CA ASP A 94 -1.27 1.01 -3.73
C ASP A 94 -2.76 0.65 -3.58
N MET A 95 -3.12 -0.58 -3.91
CA MET A 95 -4.50 -1.08 -3.92
C MET A 95 -4.53 -2.61 -3.73
N THR A 96 -5.64 -3.14 -3.21
CA THR A 96 -5.81 -4.58 -3.01
C THR A 96 -6.14 -5.27 -4.32
N GLU A 97 -5.55 -6.44 -4.57
CA GLU A 97 -5.78 -7.20 -5.80
C GLU A 97 -7.15 -7.88 -5.80
N VAL A 98 -7.88 -7.78 -6.91
CA VAL A 98 -9.15 -8.49 -7.10
C VAL A 98 -9.17 -9.11 -8.51
N PRO A 99 -9.22 -10.45 -8.63
CA PRO A 99 -9.23 -11.10 -9.93
C PRO A 99 -10.62 -11.02 -10.56
N ILE A 100 -10.67 -10.73 -11.85
CA ILE A 100 -11.91 -10.68 -12.65
C ILE A 100 -11.60 -11.11 -14.09
N THR A 101 -12.52 -11.86 -14.70
CA THR A 101 -12.38 -12.28 -16.11
C THR A 101 -13.41 -11.60 -17.00
N HIS A 102 -14.52 -11.12 -16.44
CA HIS A 102 -15.63 -10.54 -17.18
C HIS A 102 -16.16 -9.31 -16.47
N PHE A 103 -16.60 -8.32 -17.23
CA PHE A 103 -17.19 -7.09 -16.68
C PHE A 103 -18.32 -6.61 -17.58
N LYS A 104 -19.24 -5.82 -17.03
CA LYS A 104 -20.23 -5.06 -17.80
C LYS A 104 -19.75 -3.63 -18.01
N GLN A 105 -20.19 -3.00 -19.10
CA GLN A 105 -19.82 -1.62 -19.35
C GLN A 105 -20.31 -0.69 -18.21
N SER A 106 -21.52 -0.94 -17.67
CA SER A 106 -22.11 -0.16 -16.59
C SER A 106 -21.28 -0.19 -15.29
N GLU A 107 -20.44 -1.19 -15.11
CA GLU A 107 -19.61 -1.40 -13.93
C GLU A 107 -18.31 -0.57 -13.93
N VAL A 108 -17.83 -0.17 -15.12
CA VAL A 108 -16.50 0.42 -15.31
C VAL A 108 -16.53 1.89 -15.73
N GLU A 109 -17.73 2.48 -15.76
CA GLU A 109 -18.01 3.90 -16.06
C GLU A 109 -17.36 4.39 -17.37
N THR A 110 -17.18 3.50 -18.34
CA THR A 110 -16.48 3.78 -19.61
C THR A 110 -17.45 3.76 -20.77
N PRO A 111 -17.57 4.83 -21.60
CA PRO A 111 -18.51 4.83 -22.71
C PRO A 111 -18.29 3.68 -23.69
N ILE A 112 -19.37 3.07 -24.20
CA ILE A 112 -19.31 1.95 -25.17
C ILE A 112 -18.38 2.27 -26.34
N LYS A 113 -18.50 3.46 -26.93
CA LYS A 113 -17.63 3.91 -28.02
C LYS A 113 -16.14 3.80 -27.66
N ARG A 114 -15.79 4.11 -26.41
CA ARG A 114 -14.40 4.05 -25.93
C ARG A 114 -13.94 2.60 -25.76
N LEU A 115 -14.81 1.69 -25.29
CA LEU A 115 -14.51 0.26 -25.21
C LEU A 115 -14.27 -0.35 -26.61
N VAL A 116 -15.09 0.02 -27.60
CA VAL A 116 -14.89 -0.38 -28.99
C VAL A 116 -13.54 0.13 -29.52
N GLU A 117 -13.18 1.39 -29.27
CA GLU A 117 -11.85 1.93 -29.62
C GLU A 117 -10.68 1.19 -28.94
N LEU A 118 -10.93 0.56 -27.78
CA LEU A 118 -9.95 -0.25 -27.06
C LEU A 118 -9.87 -1.70 -27.57
N GLY A 119 -10.75 -2.11 -28.48
CA GLY A 119 -10.81 -3.43 -29.09
C GLY A 119 -11.80 -4.41 -28.44
N TYR A 120 -12.85 -3.88 -27.80
CA TYR A 120 -13.99 -4.67 -27.30
C TYR A 120 -15.18 -4.52 -28.25
N ASP A 121 -15.21 -5.34 -29.31
CA ASP A 121 -16.20 -5.23 -30.38
C ASP A 121 -17.47 -6.07 -30.13
N ALA A 122 -17.34 -7.17 -29.40
CA ALA A 122 -18.41 -8.13 -29.16
C ALA A 122 -18.46 -8.59 -27.69
N ASP A 123 -19.65 -9.00 -27.26
CA ASP A 123 -19.91 -9.64 -25.97
C ASP A 123 -19.49 -11.11 -25.94
N ILE A 124 -19.63 -11.75 -24.77
CA ILE A 124 -19.33 -13.17 -24.56
C ILE A 124 -20.10 -14.13 -25.50
N ASN A 125 -21.23 -13.70 -26.07
CA ASN A 125 -22.05 -14.48 -26.99
C ASN A 125 -21.71 -14.19 -28.46
N GLY A 126 -20.75 -13.30 -28.73
CA GLY A 126 -20.37 -12.86 -30.06
C GLY A 126 -21.29 -11.80 -30.67
N ASN A 127 -22.20 -11.21 -29.89
CA ASN A 127 -23.04 -10.11 -30.38
C ASN A 127 -22.27 -8.78 -30.32
N PRO A 128 -22.49 -7.85 -31.26
CA PRO A 128 -21.89 -6.51 -31.19
C PRO A 128 -22.20 -5.80 -29.87
N LEU A 129 -21.23 -5.02 -29.37
CA LEU A 129 -21.41 -4.21 -28.16
C LEU A 129 -22.28 -2.98 -28.44
N GLU A 130 -23.53 -3.03 -27.99
CA GLU A 130 -24.56 -2.00 -28.18
C GLU A 130 -25.22 -1.56 -26.87
N ASN A 131 -25.15 -2.38 -25.81
CA ASN A 131 -25.83 -2.16 -24.53
C ASN A 131 -24.84 -2.18 -23.34
N GLU A 132 -25.16 -1.40 -22.32
CA GLU A 132 -24.39 -1.24 -21.07
C GLU A 132 -24.36 -2.51 -20.21
N ASP A 133 -25.40 -3.36 -20.31
CA ASP A 133 -25.54 -4.59 -19.54
C ASP A 133 -24.89 -5.82 -20.20
N GLN A 134 -24.32 -5.66 -21.40
CA GLN A 134 -23.59 -6.75 -22.05
C GLN A 134 -22.31 -7.08 -21.28
N ILE A 135 -22.07 -8.38 -21.14
CA ILE A 135 -20.89 -8.90 -20.46
C ILE A 135 -19.77 -9.05 -21.48
N LEU A 136 -18.63 -8.46 -21.17
CA LEU A 136 -17.41 -8.47 -21.96
C LEU A 136 -16.35 -9.33 -21.27
N GLU A 137 -15.60 -10.12 -22.04
CA GLU A 137 -14.42 -10.83 -21.54
C GLU A 137 -13.22 -9.86 -21.46
N LEU A 138 -12.66 -9.70 -20.26
CA LEU A 138 -11.54 -8.82 -19.97
C LEU A 138 -10.26 -9.31 -20.64
N LYS A 139 -9.63 -8.46 -21.45
CA LYS A 139 -8.34 -8.81 -22.07
C LYS A 139 -7.24 -8.92 -20.99
N PRO A 140 -6.26 -9.84 -21.15
CA PRO A 140 -5.32 -10.21 -20.08
C PRO A 140 -4.44 -9.10 -19.47
N GLN A 141 -4.23 -7.98 -20.16
CA GLN A 141 -3.40 -6.84 -19.68
C GLN A 141 -4.22 -5.56 -19.48
N ASP A 142 -5.55 -5.66 -19.51
CA ASP A 142 -6.44 -4.55 -19.22
C ASP A 142 -6.81 -4.53 -17.72
N LEU A 143 -6.91 -3.32 -17.17
CA LEU A 143 -7.19 -3.09 -15.74
C LEU A 143 -8.35 -2.14 -15.56
N ILE A 144 -9.15 -2.44 -14.54
CA ILE A 144 -10.20 -1.57 -14.01
C ILE A 144 -9.71 -1.09 -12.64
N LEU A 145 -9.48 0.22 -12.51
CA LEU A 145 -8.85 0.79 -11.31
C LEU A 145 -9.89 1.32 -10.31
N PRO A 146 -9.56 1.44 -9.01
CA PRO A 146 -10.52 1.90 -8.01
C PRO A 146 -10.73 3.42 -8.05
N SER A 147 -11.98 3.85 -8.22
CA SER A 147 -12.44 5.24 -8.13
C SER A 147 -13.51 5.33 -7.03
N ASN A 148 -13.11 5.71 -5.82
CA ASN A 148 -14.04 5.71 -4.69
C ASN A 148 -14.64 7.10 -4.44
N LEU A 149 -15.97 7.19 -4.35
CA LEU A 149 -16.71 8.41 -4.00
C LEU A 149 -16.98 8.58 -2.49
N GLY A 150 -16.61 7.61 -1.64
CA GLY A 150 -17.01 7.57 -0.23
C GLY A 150 -15.98 7.02 0.78
N ALA A 151 -14.73 6.78 0.38
CA ALA A 151 -13.66 6.41 1.32
C ALA A 151 -12.90 7.63 1.87
N ALA A 152 -12.20 7.42 2.99
CA ALA A 152 -11.27 8.41 3.55
C ALA A 152 -9.98 8.56 2.71
N ASP A 153 -9.65 7.53 1.93
CA ASP A 153 -8.48 7.49 1.07
C ASP A 153 -8.80 8.13 -0.30
N GLU A 154 -7.81 8.74 -0.94
CA GLU A 154 -7.99 9.33 -2.27
C GLU A 154 -8.17 8.28 -3.35
N SER A 155 -8.97 8.60 -4.37
CA SER A 155 -9.29 7.71 -5.48
C SER A 155 -8.18 7.65 -6.54
N SER A 156 -8.03 6.50 -7.23
CA SER A 156 -6.89 6.30 -8.15
C SER A 156 -6.96 7.19 -9.39
N ASP A 157 -8.15 7.44 -9.92
CA ASP A 157 -8.44 8.40 -10.99
C ASP A 157 -7.93 9.81 -10.63
N ALA A 158 -8.16 10.27 -9.40
CA ALA A 158 -7.72 11.58 -8.94
C ALA A 158 -6.19 11.65 -8.81
N VAL A 159 -5.57 10.64 -8.20
CA VAL A 159 -4.12 10.60 -8.01
C VAL A 159 -3.40 10.49 -9.37
N LEU A 160 -3.82 9.56 -10.23
CA LEU A 160 -3.21 9.36 -11.54
C LEU A 160 -3.41 10.56 -12.47
N PHE A 161 -4.55 11.25 -12.40
CA PHE A 161 -4.75 12.51 -13.12
C PHE A 161 -3.72 13.56 -12.69
N ARG A 162 -3.48 13.73 -11.38
CA ARG A 162 -2.45 14.66 -10.89
C ARG A 162 -1.04 14.23 -11.28
N VAL A 163 -0.74 12.93 -11.33
CA VAL A 163 0.53 12.40 -11.86
C VAL A 163 0.68 12.73 -13.34
N ALA A 164 -0.37 12.60 -14.15
CA ALA A 164 -0.35 12.96 -15.56
C ALA A 164 -0.09 14.47 -15.76
N CYS A 165 -0.78 15.33 -14.99
CA CYS A 165 -0.51 16.78 -14.98
C CYS A 165 0.94 17.10 -14.59
N PHE A 166 1.48 16.41 -13.57
CA PHE A 166 2.87 16.53 -13.18
C PHE A 166 3.83 16.13 -14.31
N VAL A 167 3.58 15.03 -15.02
CA VAL A 167 4.41 14.60 -16.14
C VAL A 167 4.40 15.64 -17.26
N ASP A 168 3.23 16.21 -17.58
CA ASP A 168 3.12 17.26 -18.59
C ASP A 168 3.83 18.55 -18.20
N ASP A 169 3.68 18.99 -16.94
CA ASP A 169 4.41 20.12 -16.39
C ASP A 169 5.92 19.88 -16.42
N LEU A 170 6.35 18.66 -16.10
CA LEU A 170 7.75 18.27 -16.10
C LEU A 170 8.34 18.29 -17.51
N LEU A 171 7.61 17.76 -18.49
CA LEU A 171 7.98 17.80 -19.90
C LEU A 171 8.11 19.24 -20.40
N LYS A 172 7.16 20.12 -20.07
CA LYS A 172 7.18 21.54 -20.48
C LYS A 172 8.30 22.33 -19.80
N SER A 173 8.39 22.26 -18.47
CA SER A 173 9.25 23.16 -17.70
C SER A 173 10.71 22.71 -17.64
N LEU A 174 10.96 21.42 -17.40
CA LEU A 174 12.33 20.91 -17.25
C LEU A 174 12.91 20.45 -18.59
N TYR A 175 12.14 19.68 -19.37
CA TYR A 175 12.63 19.05 -20.60
C TYR A 175 12.36 19.88 -21.87
N ARG A 176 11.52 20.93 -21.79
CA ARG A 176 11.13 21.78 -22.92
C ARG A 176 10.50 21.00 -24.09
N LEU A 177 9.74 19.96 -23.76
CA LEU A 177 9.01 19.12 -24.69
C LEU A 177 7.51 19.42 -24.64
N LYS A 178 6.78 18.93 -25.65
CA LYS A 178 5.32 18.98 -25.68
C LYS A 178 4.74 18.10 -24.55
N PRO A 179 3.57 18.45 -23.99
CA PRO A 179 2.85 17.57 -23.07
C PRO A 179 2.54 16.23 -23.74
N TYR A 180 2.50 15.16 -22.94
CA TYR A 180 2.23 13.80 -23.41
C TYR A 180 0.77 13.41 -23.18
N TYR A 181 0.27 13.57 -21.96
CA TYR A 181 -1.08 13.11 -21.60
C TYR A 181 -2.14 14.13 -22.02
N ASN A 182 -1.94 15.40 -21.69
CA ASN A 182 -2.84 16.51 -22.00
C ASN A 182 -4.31 16.24 -21.62
N LEU A 183 -4.51 15.62 -20.46
CA LEU A 183 -5.84 15.25 -19.95
C LEU A 183 -6.65 16.51 -19.61
N ARG A 184 -7.94 16.49 -19.93
CA ARG A 184 -8.90 17.54 -19.55
C ARG A 184 -9.81 17.07 -18.43
N LYS A 185 -10.19 15.79 -18.46
CA LYS A 185 -11.02 15.13 -17.45
C LYS A 185 -10.41 13.79 -17.05
N LYS A 186 -10.89 13.23 -15.94
CA LYS A 186 -10.38 11.98 -15.40
C LYS A 186 -10.60 10.79 -16.33
N ASP A 187 -11.72 10.76 -17.05
CA ASP A 187 -12.02 9.72 -18.06
C ASP A 187 -10.97 9.65 -19.17
N ASP A 188 -10.23 10.74 -19.41
CA ASP A 188 -9.16 10.75 -20.42
C ASP A 188 -8.00 9.82 -20.02
N LEU A 189 -7.94 9.34 -18.77
CA LEU A 189 -7.01 8.30 -18.32
C LEU A 189 -7.24 6.95 -19.04
N ILE A 190 -8.45 6.71 -19.54
CA ILE A 190 -8.83 5.45 -20.18
C ILE A 190 -8.03 5.26 -21.48
N GLY A 191 -7.36 4.12 -21.58
CA GLY A 191 -6.47 3.75 -22.67
C GLY A 191 -5.00 4.09 -22.42
N HIS A 192 -4.67 4.84 -21.36
CA HIS A 192 -3.28 5.07 -21.00
C HIS A 192 -2.65 3.85 -20.32
N ILE A 193 -1.34 3.74 -20.49
CA ILE A 193 -0.55 2.60 -20.09
C ILE A 193 0.00 2.81 -18.68
N VAL A 194 -0.17 1.78 -17.85
CA VAL A 194 0.34 1.69 -16.48
C VAL A 194 1.32 0.55 -16.35
N ILE A 195 2.12 0.60 -15.30
CA ILE A 195 2.95 -0.51 -14.83
C ILE A 195 2.33 -1.02 -13.54
N GLY A 196 1.88 -2.26 -13.54
CA GLY A 196 1.56 -3.02 -12.33
C GLY A 196 2.85 -3.55 -11.70
N LEU A 197 3.00 -3.38 -10.40
CA LEU A 197 4.15 -3.89 -9.65
C LEU A 197 3.70 -4.33 -8.25
N ALA A 198 3.99 -5.58 -7.91
CA ALA A 198 3.81 -6.07 -6.56
C ALA A 198 5.01 -5.69 -5.64
N PRO A 199 4.78 -5.59 -4.33
CA PRO A 199 5.79 -5.77 -3.31
C PRO A 199 6.69 -6.99 -3.56
N HIS A 200 7.93 -6.90 -3.11
CA HIS A 200 8.93 -7.98 -3.16
C HIS A 200 9.31 -8.47 -4.56
N ILE A 201 8.97 -7.73 -5.61
CA ILE A 201 9.40 -8.03 -6.98
C ILE A 201 10.07 -6.84 -7.64
N SER A 202 10.69 -7.09 -8.80
CA SER A 202 11.44 -6.07 -9.55
C SER A 202 11.13 -6.05 -11.05
N ALA A 203 10.25 -6.93 -11.51
CA ALA A 203 9.72 -6.94 -12.86
C ALA A 203 8.30 -6.36 -12.80
N GLY A 204 8.11 -5.18 -13.39
CA GLY A 204 6.76 -4.63 -13.55
C GLY A 204 6.09 -5.22 -14.78
N ILE A 205 4.78 -5.41 -14.76
CA ILE A 205 4.00 -5.78 -15.94
C ILE A 205 3.31 -4.54 -16.52
N VAL A 206 3.37 -4.39 -17.83
CA VAL A 206 2.67 -3.32 -18.53
C VAL A 206 1.20 -3.69 -18.66
N GLY A 207 0.32 -2.74 -18.37
CA GLY A 207 -1.11 -2.90 -18.56
C GLY A 207 -1.78 -1.61 -19.01
N ARG A 208 -3.07 -1.67 -19.34
CA ARG A 208 -3.84 -0.55 -19.89
C ARG A 208 -5.09 -0.32 -19.05
N ILE A 209 -5.35 0.95 -18.72
CA ILE A 209 -6.56 1.33 -18.00
C ILE A 209 -7.74 1.24 -18.96
N ILE A 210 -8.78 0.48 -18.63
CA ILE A 210 -10.00 0.41 -19.45
C ILE A 210 -11.22 1.04 -18.78
N GLY A 211 -11.14 1.34 -17.48
CA GLY A 211 -12.21 1.97 -16.74
C GLY A 211 -11.93 2.04 -15.25
N PHE A 212 -12.94 2.47 -14.50
CA PHE A 212 -12.85 2.62 -13.06
C PHE A 212 -14.05 1.97 -12.36
N SER A 213 -13.79 1.29 -11.25
CA SER A 213 -14.83 0.71 -10.38
C SER A 213 -15.04 1.60 -9.15
N LYS A 214 -16.18 1.50 -8.49
CA LYS A 214 -16.48 2.21 -7.23
C LYS A 214 -15.82 1.58 -6.00
N THR A 215 -15.09 0.48 -6.20
CA THR A 215 -14.47 -0.29 -5.11
C THR A 215 -13.08 0.25 -4.74
N GLN A 216 -12.38 -0.43 -3.83
CA GLN A 216 -10.98 -0.14 -3.46
C GLN A 216 -9.99 -1.11 -4.11
N GLY A 217 -10.48 -2.05 -4.93
CA GLY A 217 -9.68 -3.12 -5.52
C GLY A 217 -9.14 -2.79 -6.91
N MET A 218 -7.99 -3.37 -7.22
CA MET A 218 -7.44 -3.49 -8.57
C MET A 218 -8.10 -4.68 -9.26
N PHE A 219 -9.09 -4.40 -10.09
CA PHE A 219 -9.71 -5.42 -10.92
C PHE A 219 -8.84 -5.66 -12.16
N ALA A 220 -8.28 -6.87 -12.26
CA ALA A 220 -7.49 -7.29 -13.39
C ALA A 220 -7.65 -8.79 -13.65
N HIS A 221 -7.27 -9.20 -14.86
CA HIS A 221 -7.28 -10.61 -15.24
C HIS A 221 -6.40 -11.45 -14.30
N PRO A 222 -6.79 -12.68 -13.89
CA PRO A 222 -5.97 -13.54 -13.03
C PRO A 222 -4.53 -13.73 -13.54
N LEU A 223 -4.36 -13.85 -14.86
CA LEU A 223 -3.03 -13.88 -15.49
C LEU A 223 -2.18 -12.65 -15.16
N PHE A 224 -2.78 -11.45 -15.10
CA PHE A 224 -2.07 -10.21 -14.79
C PHE A 224 -1.55 -10.23 -13.35
N HIS A 225 -2.39 -10.64 -12.40
CA HIS A 225 -2.00 -10.85 -11.00
C HIS A 225 -0.89 -11.90 -10.89
N ALA A 226 -1.05 -13.06 -11.52
CA ALA A 226 -0.03 -14.11 -11.55
C ALA A 226 1.30 -13.64 -12.16
N ALA A 227 1.27 -12.79 -13.19
CA ALA A 227 2.47 -12.20 -13.78
C ALA A 227 3.18 -11.22 -12.82
N MET A 228 2.46 -10.62 -11.88
CA MET A 228 3.02 -9.88 -10.75
C MET A 228 3.45 -10.79 -9.59
N ARG A 229 3.44 -12.11 -9.78
CA ARG A 229 3.71 -13.12 -8.74
C ARG A 229 2.75 -13.01 -7.55
N ARG A 230 1.46 -12.94 -7.87
CA ARG A 230 0.40 -12.78 -6.90
C ARG A 230 -0.63 -13.88 -6.98
N ASP A 231 -1.04 -14.30 -5.80
CA ASP A 231 -1.99 -15.38 -5.59
C ASP A 231 -3.43 -14.86 -5.41
N ALA A 232 -3.58 -13.53 -5.31
CA ALA A 232 -4.85 -12.84 -5.08
C ALA A 232 -5.58 -13.28 -3.79
N ASP A 233 -4.83 -13.57 -2.73
CA ASP A 233 -5.31 -14.00 -1.40
C ASP A 233 -5.50 -12.82 -0.41
N GLY A 234 -5.58 -11.59 -0.92
CA GLY A 234 -5.67 -10.35 -0.15
C GLY A 234 -4.39 -9.50 -0.17
N ASP A 235 -3.46 -9.84 -1.06
CA ASP A 235 -2.26 -9.07 -1.36
C ASP A 235 -2.56 -7.66 -1.92
N GLU A 236 -1.59 -6.76 -1.72
CA GLU A 236 -1.60 -5.41 -2.30
C GLU A 236 -0.66 -5.32 -3.50
N ALA A 237 -1.10 -4.67 -4.57
CA ALA A 237 -0.27 -4.26 -5.70
C ALA A 237 -0.29 -2.75 -5.87
N CYS A 238 0.67 -2.24 -6.63
CA CYS A 238 0.69 -0.84 -7.00
C CYS A 238 0.65 -0.64 -8.50
N VAL A 239 0.06 0.48 -8.92
CA VAL A 239 0.13 0.97 -10.30
C VAL A 239 0.89 2.27 -10.38
N MET A 240 1.61 2.44 -11.48
CA MET A 240 2.35 3.65 -11.84
C MET A 240 2.04 4.01 -13.29
N LEU A 241 1.89 5.29 -13.63
CA LEU A 241 1.81 5.69 -15.03
C LEU A 241 3.14 5.39 -15.74
N LEU A 242 3.09 4.78 -16.93
CA LEU A 242 4.28 4.36 -17.66
C LEU A 242 5.27 5.52 -17.87
N MET A 243 4.77 6.68 -18.33
CA MET A 243 5.63 7.83 -18.59
C MET A 243 6.24 8.45 -17.32
N ASP A 244 5.56 8.34 -16.17
CA ASP A 244 6.12 8.77 -14.88
C ASP A 244 7.32 7.89 -14.51
N ALA A 245 7.15 6.57 -14.59
CA ALA A 245 8.23 5.63 -14.34
C ALA A 245 9.42 5.87 -15.27
N LEU A 246 9.21 6.02 -16.58
CA LEU A 246 10.29 6.24 -17.55
C LEU A 246 11.10 7.52 -17.31
N LEU A 247 10.44 8.61 -16.89
CA LEU A 247 11.11 9.90 -16.70
C LEU A 247 11.75 10.07 -15.32
N ASN A 248 11.20 9.41 -14.30
CA ASN A 248 11.50 9.69 -12.91
C ASN A 248 12.22 8.55 -12.19
N PHE A 249 12.12 7.32 -12.68
CA PHE A 249 12.88 6.21 -12.15
C PHE A 249 14.39 6.36 -12.40
N SER A 250 15.19 6.06 -11.38
CA SER A 250 16.63 5.86 -11.56
C SER A 250 17.18 4.86 -10.56
N ARG A 251 18.00 3.91 -11.05
CA ARG A 251 18.77 3.00 -10.18
C ARG A 251 19.71 3.75 -9.22
N GLN A 252 20.09 4.98 -9.55
CA GLN A 252 20.93 5.82 -8.69
C GLN A 252 20.19 6.31 -7.44
N PHE A 253 18.85 6.28 -7.40
CA PHE A 253 18.08 6.67 -6.21
C PHE A 253 17.87 5.50 -5.24
N LEU A 254 18.11 4.26 -5.68
CA LEU A 254 17.87 3.08 -4.87
C LEU A 254 18.80 3.03 -3.64
N PRO A 255 18.27 2.66 -2.46
CA PRO A 255 19.06 2.61 -1.24
C PRO A 255 20.23 1.60 -1.32
N ASP A 256 21.39 1.95 -0.76
CA ASP A 256 22.56 1.07 -0.74
C ASP A 256 22.55 0.15 0.51
N LYS A 257 21.45 -0.60 0.67
CA LYS A 257 21.30 -1.62 1.72
C LYS A 257 20.83 -2.94 1.08
N ARG A 258 21.25 -4.07 1.64
CA ARG A 258 20.83 -5.42 1.18
C ARG A 258 19.30 -5.51 1.14
N GLY A 259 18.75 -6.10 0.06
CA GLY A 259 17.31 -6.23 -0.19
C GLY A 259 16.63 -4.96 -0.73
N SER A 260 16.92 -3.79 -0.13
CA SER A 260 16.29 -2.52 -0.53
C SER A 260 16.74 -1.99 -1.91
N ARG A 261 17.89 -2.48 -2.40
CA ARG A 261 18.50 -2.05 -3.66
C ARG A 261 17.83 -2.61 -4.92
N THR A 262 17.14 -3.74 -4.81
CA THR A 262 16.61 -4.47 -5.98
C THR A 262 15.12 -4.76 -5.89
N MET A 263 14.53 -4.72 -4.71
CA MET A 263 13.14 -5.10 -4.48
C MET A 263 12.20 -3.89 -4.47
N ASP A 264 10.97 -4.11 -4.92
CA ASP A 264 9.90 -3.12 -5.02
C ASP A 264 10.30 -1.93 -5.90
N SER A 265 10.91 -2.17 -7.06
CA SER A 265 11.18 -1.15 -8.08
C SER A 265 11.16 -1.77 -9.47
N PRO A 266 10.61 -1.09 -10.49
CA PRO A 266 10.48 -1.64 -11.85
C PRO A 266 11.84 -1.65 -12.57
N LEU A 267 12.71 -2.61 -12.26
CA LEU A 267 14.04 -2.76 -12.86
C LEU A 267 13.97 -3.25 -14.31
N VAL A 268 12.93 -4.03 -14.61
CA VAL A 268 12.58 -4.60 -15.92
C VAL A 268 11.07 -4.48 -16.09
N LEU A 269 10.61 -4.34 -17.33
CA LEU A 269 9.20 -4.29 -17.68
C LEU A 269 8.85 -5.43 -18.63
N THR A 270 7.83 -6.21 -18.29
CA THR A 270 7.23 -7.22 -19.15
C THR A 270 6.13 -6.57 -19.97
N SER A 271 6.34 -6.44 -21.29
CA SER A 271 5.39 -5.78 -22.19
C SER A 271 4.26 -6.69 -22.66
N ARG A 272 4.52 -8.00 -22.76
CA ARG A 272 3.56 -8.99 -23.24
C ARG A 272 3.41 -10.09 -22.20
N LEU A 273 2.18 -10.39 -21.84
CA LEU A 273 1.86 -11.49 -20.94
C LEU A 273 1.95 -12.82 -21.70
N ILE A 274 2.75 -13.74 -21.19
CA ILE A 274 2.87 -15.12 -21.70
C ILE A 274 2.41 -16.07 -20.59
N PRO A 275 1.23 -16.72 -20.72
CA PRO A 275 0.66 -17.57 -19.66
C PRO A 275 1.53 -18.75 -19.24
N THR A 276 2.43 -19.22 -20.09
CA THR A 276 3.38 -20.28 -19.74
C THR A 276 4.52 -19.81 -18.82
N GLU A 277 4.77 -18.50 -18.73
CA GLU A 277 5.85 -17.91 -17.93
C GLU A 277 5.37 -17.35 -16.59
N VAL A 278 4.05 -17.31 -16.37
CA VAL A 278 3.47 -16.89 -15.09
C VAL A 278 3.38 -18.07 -14.12
N ASP A 279 3.02 -17.77 -12.87
CA ASP A 279 2.89 -18.75 -11.80
C ASP A 279 1.89 -19.87 -12.11
N ASP A 280 2.13 -21.08 -11.60
CA ASP A 280 1.31 -22.28 -11.91
C ASP A 280 -0.05 -22.30 -11.19
N MET A 281 -0.25 -21.46 -10.17
CA MET A 281 -1.55 -21.38 -9.50
C MET A 281 -2.67 -20.95 -10.46
N VAL A 282 -2.40 -20.01 -11.36
CA VAL A 282 -3.40 -19.56 -12.35
C VAL A 282 -3.73 -20.64 -13.37
N HIS A 283 -2.83 -21.61 -13.59
CA HIS A 283 -3.09 -22.74 -14.48
C HIS A 283 -4.17 -23.67 -13.94
N ARG A 284 -4.44 -23.62 -12.63
CA ARG A 284 -5.49 -24.42 -11.96
C ARG A 284 -6.81 -23.69 -11.83
N LEU A 285 -6.96 -22.52 -12.48
CA LEU A 285 -8.23 -21.81 -12.55
C LEU A 285 -9.22 -22.61 -13.41
N ASP A 286 -10.35 -22.98 -12.83
CA ASP A 286 -11.45 -23.61 -13.56
C ASP A 286 -12.11 -22.58 -14.49
N ILE A 287 -12.22 -22.91 -15.77
CA ILE A 287 -12.74 -22.00 -16.82
C ILE A 287 -14.03 -22.52 -17.46
N ALA A 288 -14.67 -23.54 -16.86
CA ALA A 288 -15.90 -24.11 -17.39
C ALA A 288 -17.11 -23.20 -17.10
N TRP A 289 -17.96 -22.98 -18.11
CA TRP A 289 -19.25 -22.28 -17.97
C TRP A 289 -20.21 -22.98 -16.99
N ARG A 290 -20.10 -24.31 -16.89
CA ARG A 290 -20.89 -25.12 -15.96
C ARG A 290 -20.07 -26.31 -15.54
N TYR A 291 -20.10 -26.62 -14.24
CA TYR A 291 -19.45 -27.82 -13.75
C TYR A 291 -20.18 -29.10 -14.22
N PRO A 292 -19.42 -30.15 -14.57
CA PRO A 292 -19.98 -31.43 -14.99
C PRO A 292 -20.69 -32.15 -13.82
N LEU A 293 -21.68 -33.00 -14.12
CA LEU A 293 -22.44 -33.75 -13.10
C LEU A 293 -21.54 -34.64 -12.25
N GLU A 294 -20.51 -35.20 -12.88
CA GLU A 294 -19.49 -36.05 -12.31
C GLU A 294 -18.77 -35.38 -11.13
N LEU A 295 -18.56 -34.06 -11.18
CA LEU A 295 -17.94 -33.30 -10.08
C LEU A 295 -18.82 -33.34 -8.83
N TYR A 296 -20.12 -33.13 -8.98
CA TYR A 296 -21.07 -33.15 -7.86
C TYR A 296 -21.22 -34.55 -7.24
N GLN A 297 -21.24 -35.59 -8.08
CA GLN A 297 -21.28 -36.98 -7.61
C GLN A 297 -20.00 -37.37 -6.88
N ALA A 298 -18.84 -37.00 -7.42
CA ALA A 298 -17.56 -37.25 -6.79
C ALA A 298 -17.40 -36.51 -5.45
N ALA A 299 -17.89 -35.27 -5.35
CA ALA A 299 -17.91 -34.51 -4.11
C ALA A 299 -18.77 -35.19 -3.03
N ALA A 300 -19.91 -35.79 -3.40
CA ALA A 300 -20.75 -36.55 -2.47
C ALA A 300 -20.05 -37.82 -1.93
N GLU A 301 -19.13 -38.39 -2.72
CA GLU A 301 -18.30 -39.55 -2.35
C GLU A 301 -16.98 -39.16 -1.65
N TYR A 302 -16.73 -37.87 -1.39
CA TYR A 302 -15.47 -37.36 -0.83
C TYR A 302 -14.23 -37.79 -1.62
N LYS A 303 -14.36 -37.89 -2.95
CA LYS A 303 -13.22 -38.16 -3.84
C LYS A 303 -12.21 -37.01 -3.83
N LEU A 304 -11.00 -37.30 -4.27
CA LEU A 304 -9.93 -36.32 -4.31
C LEU A 304 -10.12 -35.39 -5.51
N PRO A 305 -9.71 -34.11 -5.43
CA PRO A 305 -9.97 -33.12 -6.49
C PRO A 305 -9.41 -33.50 -7.87
N TYR A 306 -8.35 -34.31 -7.91
CA TYR A 306 -7.72 -34.78 -9.15
C TYR A 306 -8.41 -35.99 -9.80
N ASP A 307 -9.41 -36.59 -9.14
CA ASP A 307 -10.15 -37.74 -9.67
C ASP A 307 -11.17 -37.31 -10.74
N VAL A 308 -11.58 -36.04 -10.74
CA VAL A 308 -12.49 -35.46 -11.73
C VAL A 308 -11.77 -34.41 -12.55
N LYS A 309 -11.86 -34.52 -13.87
CA LYS A 309 -11.29 -33.54 -14.79
C LYS A 309 -12.30 -32.44 -15.07
N VAL A 310 -12.03 -31.24 -14.55
CA VAL A 310 -12.68 -30.00 -14.94
C VAL A 310 -11.78 -29.27 -15.93
N ASP A 311 -12.36 -28.49 -16.85
CA ASP A 311 -11.56 -27.71 -17.77
C ASP A 311 -10.89 -26.53 -17.04
N GLN A 312 -9.57 -26.44 -17.18
CA GLN A 312 -8.71 -25.52 -16.47
C GLN A 312 -7.87 -24.72 -17.46
N LEU A 313 -7.51 -23.49 -17.08
CA LEU A 313 -6.69 -22.62 -17.94
C LEU A 313 -5.37 -23.28 -18.39
N GLY A 314 -4.78 -24.12 -17.52
CA GLY A 314 -3.58 -24.91 -17.80
C GLY A 314 -3.70 -25.85 -19.00
N ASN A 315 -4.91 -26.33 -19.32
CA ASN A 315 -5.16 -27.21 -20.46
C ASN A 315 -5.00 -26.51 -21.81
N HIS A 316 -5.11 -25.17 -21.83
CA HIS A 316 -5.13 -24.35 -23.04
C HIS A 316 -3.79 -23.64 -23.30
N LEU A 317 -2.78 -23.86 -22.46
CA LEU A 317 -1.46 -23.24 -22.60
C LEU A 317 -0.83 -23.55 -23.97
N GLY A 318 -0.26 -22.51 -24.60
CA GLY A 318 0.35 -22.64 -25.93
C GLY A 318 -0.65 -22.63 -27.10
N THR A 319 -1.96 -22.60 -26.82
CA THR A 319 -3.01 -22.38 -27.82
C THR A 319 -3.47 -20.92 -27.82
N PRO A 320 -4.20 -20.45 -28.86
CA PRO A 320 -4.82 -19.12 -28.84
C PRO A 320 -5.84 -18.93 -27.70
N GLN A 321 -6.48 -20.01 -27.23
CA GLN A 321 -7.51 -20.00 -26.17
C GLN A 321 -6.93 -19.71 -24.77
N GLN A 322 -5.62 -19.60 -24.61
CA GLN A 322 -5.01 -19.21 -23.34
C GLN A 322 -5.32 -17.75 -22.91
N TYR A 323 -5.88 -16.94 -23.81
CA TYR A 323 -6.15 -15.51 -23.59
C TYR A 323 -7.63 -15.14 -23.66
N GLU A 324 -8.48 -15.99 -24.23
CA GLU A 324 -9.88 -15.71 -24.57
C GLU A 324 -10.70 -17.00 -24.47
N GLY A 325 -12.01 -16.89 -24.26
CA GLY A 325 -12.94 -18.01 -24.12
C GLY A 325 -13.01 -18.58 -22.69
N ILE A 326 -12.67 -17.80 -21.68
CA ILE A 326 -12.75 -18.21 -20.27
C ILE A 326 -14.21 -18.21 -19.82
N GLY A 327 -14.71 -19.33 -19.31
CA GLY A 327 -16.05 -19.40 -18.74
C GLY A 327 -16.09 -19.03 -17.25
N TYR A 328 -17.28 -18.69 -16.77
CA TYR A 328 -17.59 -18.54 -15.35
C TYR A 328 -18.94 -19.19 -15.05
N THR A 329 -19.17 -19.56 -13.78
CA THR A 329 -20.34 -20.37 -13.38
C THR A 329 -21.49 -19.56 -12.79
N HIS A 330 -21.20 -18.42 -12.16
CA HIS A 330 -22.19 -17.61 -11.45
C HIS A 330 -22.12 -16.16 -11.92
N GLU A 331 -23.27 -15.61 -12.29
CA GLU A 331 -23.40 -14.19 -12.62
C GLU A 331 -23.57 -13.33 -11.37
N THR A 332 -22.95 -12.16 -11.39
CA THR A 332 -23.16 -11.11 -10.40
C THR A 332 -23.99 -9.97 -11.01
N GLY A 333 -24.72 -9.25 -10.14
CA GLY A 333 -25.49 -8.08 -10.57
C GLY A 333 -24.57 -6.95 -11.04
N ASP A 334 -23.75 -6.43 -10.12
CA ASP A 334 -22.78 -5.35 -10.33
C ASP A 334 -21.58 -5.60 -9.40
N ILE A 335 -20.35 -5.61 -9.93
CA ILE A 335 -19.10 -5.75 -9.14
C ILE A 335 -18.92 -4.65 -8.09
N ASN A 336 -19.60 -3.52 -8.26
CA ASN A 336 -19.58 -2.38 -7.35
C ASN A 336 -20.60 -2.52 -6.22
N ASN A 337 -21.49 -3.51 -6.27
CA ASN A 337 -22.52 -3.67 -5.27
C ASN A 337 -21.95 -4.31 -3.99
N GLY A 338 -21.90 -3.54 -2.90
CA GLY A 338 -21.43 -4.04 -1.61
C GLY A 338 -20.94 -2.93 -0.67
N VAL A 339 -20.27 -3.36 0.40
CA VAL A 339 -19.65 -2.44 1.36
C VAL A 339 -18.32 -1.94 0.79
N LEU A 340 -18.33 -0.73 0.23
CA LEU A 340 -17.18 -0.12 -0.44
C LEU A 340 -16.02 0.27 0.50
N CYS A 341 -16.30 0.40 1.80
CA CYS A 341 -15.29 0.68 2.82
C CYS A 341 -15.59 -0.10 4.10
N SER A 342 -14.62 -0.89 4.56
CA SER A 342 -14.80 -1.67 5.78
C SER A 342 -15.05 -0.77 6.99
N ALA A 343 -15.98 -1.17 7.88
CA ALA A 343 -16.21 -0.49 9.15
C ALA A 343 -14.92 -0.41 10.00
N TYR A 344 -14.01 -1.37 9.84
CA TYR A 344 -12.72 -1.38 10.54
C TYR A 344 -11.87 -0.13 10.25
N LYS A 345 -11.93 0.42 9.03
CA LYS A 345 -11.24 1.67 8.67
C LYS A 345 -11.93 2.90 9.27
N LEU A 346 -13.26 2.88 9.41
CA LEU A 346 -14.06 4.01 9.89
C LEU A 346 -14.06 4.15 11.42
N LEU A 347 -13.89 3.04 12.16
CA LEU A 347 -13.87 3.06 13.63
C LEU A 347 -12.57 3.67 14.17
N PRO A 348 -12.63 4.76 14.96
CA PRO A 348 -11.43 5.50 15.36
C PRO A 348 -10.65 4.81 16.50
N SER A 349 -11.35 4.16 17.44
CA SER A 349 -10.73 3.59 18.64
C SER A 349 -10.65 2.06 18.58
N MET A 350 -9.66 1.50 19.28
CA MET A 350 -9.52 0.05 19.43
C MET A 350 -10.68 -0.53 20.22
N GLU A 351 -11.20 0.20 21.21
CA GLU A 351 -12.35 -0.22 22.01
C GLU A 351 -13.60 -0.37 21.14
N ASP A 352 -13.85 0.55 20.21
CA ASP A 352 -14.98 0.46 19.28
C ASP A 352 -14.81 -0.71 18.31
N LYS A 353 -13.58 -0.95 17.83
CA LYS A 353 -13.25 -2.11 16.98
C LYS A 353 -13.51 -3.42 17.71
N LEU A 354 -13.10 -3.50 18.97
CA LEU A 354 -13.32 -4.66 19.84
C LEU A 354 -14.81 -4.87 20.12
N LYS A 355 -15.55 -3.80 20.47
CA LYS A 355 -17.00 -3.86 20.65
C LYS A 355 -17.68 -4.35 19.38
N GLY A 356 -17.32 -3.80 18.22
CA GLY A 356 -17.83 -4.24 16.92
C GLY A 356 -17.56 -5.71 16.64
N GLN A 357 -16.33 -6.18 16.90
CA GLN A 357 -15.95 -7.59 16.78
C GLN A 357 -16.80 -8.49 17.70
N MET A 358 -16.96 -8.12 18.97
CA MET A 358 -17.74 -8.92 19.93
C MET A 358 -19.24 -8.88 19.64
N THR A 359 -19.80 -7.75 19.21
CA THR A 359 -21.20 -7.66 18.77
C THR A 359 -21.46 -8.55 17.55
N MET A 360 -20.49 -8.70 16.65
CA MET A 360 -20.59 -9.67 15.57
C MET A 360 -20.54 -11.11 16.08
N ALA A 361 -19.63 -11.42 17.02
CA ALA A 361 -19.56 -12.74 17.63
C ALA A 361 -20.88 -13.14 18.31
N GLU A 362 -21.50 -12.23 19.08
CA GLU A 362 -22.79 -12.45 19.75
C GLU A 362 -23.97 -12.68 18.77
N LYS A 363 -23.87 -12.19 17.53
CA LYS A 363 -24.90 -12.34 16.50
C LYS A 363 -24.74 -13.61 15.65
N LEU A 364 -23.54 -14.16 15.58
CA LEU A 364 -23.20 -15.24 14.65
C LEU A 364 -23.31 -16.60 15.32
N ARG A 365 -24.20 -17.46 14.82
CA ARG A 365 -24.36 -18.85 15.30
C ARG A 365 -23.09 -19.71 15.16
N ALA A 366 -22.24 -19.40 14.18
CA ALA A 366 -21.05 -20.19 13.88
C ALA A 366 -19.83 -19.83 14.77
N VAL A 367 -19.95 -18.82 15.63
CA VAL A 367 -18.84 -18.26 16.41
C VAL A 367 -19.13 -18.44 17.89
N ASP A 368 -18.18 -19.01 18.64
CA ASP A 368 -18.23 -19.06 20.10
C ASP A 368 -17.64 -17.75 20.66
N GLU A 369 -18.48 -16.94 21.30
CA GLU A 369 -18.09 -15.67 21.89
C GLU A 369 -17.05 -15.81 23.02
N GLY A 370 -17.12 -16.89 23.79
CA GLY A 370 -16.17 -17.19 24.85
C GLY A 370 -14.79 -17.51 24.30
N ASP A 371 -14.74 -18.28 23.21
CA ASP A 371 -13.48 -18.61 22.53
C ASP A 371 -12.85 -17.40 21.84
N VAL A 372 -13.66 -16.57 21.18
CA VAL A 372 -13.17 -15.30 20.59
C VAL A 372 -12.60 -14.38 21.67
N ALA A 373 -13.31 -14.20 22.79
CA ALA A 373 -12.82 -13.39 23.90
C ALA A 373 -11.50 -13.95 24.47
N ARG A 374 -11.42 -15.28 24.64
CA ARG A 374 -10.19 -15.97 25.07
C ARG A 374 -9.03 -15.69 24.12
N LEU A 375 -9.23 -15.86 22.81
CA LEU A 375 -8.20 -15.65 21.80
C LEU A 375 -7.69 -14.20 21.77
N VAL A 376 -8.59 -13.23 21.84
CA VAL A 376 -8.23 -11.80 21.87
C VAL A 376 -7.37 -11.48 23.12
N ILE A 377 -7.80 -11.94 24.29
CA ILE A 377 -7.08 -11.69 25.54
C ILE A 377 -5.71 -12.38 25.53
N GLU A 378 -5.65 -13.67 25.17
CA GLU A 378 -4.45 -14.49 25.27
C GLU A 378 -3.40 -14.15 24.20
N LYS A 379 -3.83 -13.97 22.94
CA LYS A 379 -2.91 -13.75 21.82
C LYS A 379 -2.53 -12.28 21.66
N HIS A 380 -3.40 -11.34 22.03
CA HIS A 380 -3.18 -9.92 21.80
C HIS A 380 -2.93 -9.16 23.11
N PHE A 381 -3.94 -9.01 23.98
CA PHE A 381 -3.85 -8.09 25.12
C PHE A 381 -2.84 -8.49 26.18
N ILE A 382 -2.88 -9.72 26.70
CA ILE A 382 -1.95 -10.17 27.75
C ILE A 382 -0.51 -10.10 27.26
N LYS A 383 -0.25 -10.50 26.01
CA LYS A 383 1.10 -10.45 25.43
C LYS A 383 1.60 -9.02 25.31
N ASP A 384 0.76 -8.10 24.86
CA ASP A 384 1.16 -6.69 24.72
C ASP A 384 1.39 -6.03 26.09
N ILE A 385 0.49 -6.24 27.08
CA ILE A 385 0.66 -5.70 28.43
C ILE A 385 1.95 -6.22 29.07
N LYS A 386 2.17 -7.55 29.09
CA LYS A 386 3.39 -8.15 29.67
C LYS A 386 4.64 -7.71 28.90
N GLY A 387 4.56 -7.62 27.57
CA GLY A 387 5.65 -7.18 26.70
C GLY A 387 6.05 -5.72 26.95
N ASN A 388 5.07 -4.82 27.02
CA ASN A 388 5.29 -3.40 27.28
C ASN A 388 5.75 -3.17 28.71
N LEU A 389 5.20 -3.88 29.71
CA LEU A 389 5.67 -3.80 31.10
C LEU A 389 7.15 -4.23 31.23
N ARG A 390 7.53 -5.35 30.58
CA ARG A 390 8.93 -5.77 30.54
C ARG A 390 9.81 -4.70 29.88
N LYS A 391 9.42 -4.21 28.70
CA LYS A 391 10.17 -3.15 28.00
C LYS A 391 10.27 -1.87 28.83
N PHE A 392 9.21 -1.47 29.52
CA PHE A 392 9.18 -0.30 30.39
C PHE A 392 10.27 -0.37 31.48
N SER A 393 10.44 -1.54 32.11
CA SER A 393 11.49 -1.73 33.13
C SER A 393 12.93 -1.68 32.58
N THR A 394 13.13 -2.01 31.29
CA THR A 394 14.45 -2.08 30.65
C THR A 394 14.69 -0.97 29.61
N GLN A 395 13.83 0.04 29.57
CA GLN A 395 13.79 1.00 28.47
C GLN A 395 15.00 1.94 28.43
N GLN A 396 15.21 2.54 27.27
CA GLN A 396 16.11 3.68 27.11
C GLN A 396 15.32 4.99 27.21
N PHE A 397 16.04 6.08 27.41
CA PHE A 397 15.49 7.42 27.47
C PHE A 397 15.90 8.22 26.24
N ARG A 398 15.06 9.15 25.78
CA ARG A 398 15.35 9.97 24.60
C ARG A 398 15.18 11.45 24.94
N CYS A 399 16.09 12.28 24.43
CA CYS A 399 15.88 13.74 24.46
C CYS A 399 14.91 14.18 23.37
N VAL A 400 13.93 15.02 23.73
CA VAL A 400 12.93 15.56 22.78
C VAL A 400 13.55 16.45 21.70
N LYS A 401 14.58 17.23 22.02
CA LYS A 401 15.20 18.18 21.08
C LYS A 401 16.18 17.53 20.11
N CYS A 402 17.14 16.75 20.62
CA CYS A 402 18.24 16.21 19.81
C CYS A 402 18.12 14.72 19.49
N ASN A 403 17.08 14.02 19.97
CA ASN A 403 16.88 12.58 19.81
C ASN A 403 18.02 11.68 20.32
N ARG A 404 18.97 12.22 21.08
CA ARG A 404 20.01 11.42 21.74
C ARG A 404 19.37 10.42 22.69
N LYS A 405 19.84 9.16 22.62
CA LYS A 405 19.36 8.06 23.45
C LYS A 405 20.32 7.86 24.62
N PHE A 406 19.75 7.63 25.80
CA PHE A 406 20.46 7.38 27.04
C PHE A 406 20.02 6.05 27.63
N ARG A 407 20.97 5.25 28.11
CA ARG A 407 20.65 4.03 28.85
C ARG A 407 20.07 4.34 30.24
N ARG A 408 20.51 5.43 30.86
CA ARG A 408 20.05 5.92 32.16
C ARG A 408 19.79 7.43 32.07
N PRO A 409 18.80 7.97 32.78
CA PRO A 409 18.60 9.41 32.80
C PRO A 409 19.81 10.07 33.47
N THR A 410 20.18 11.25 32.97
CA THR A 410 21.18 12.10 33.62
C THR A 410 20.67 12.53 35.00
N LEU A 411 21.55 12.62 36.00
CA LEU A 411 21.16 13.08 37.34
C LEU A 411 20.54 14.50 37.35
N ILE A 412 20.91 15.34 36.38
CA ILE A 412 20.38 16.71 36.19
C ILE A 412 18.94 16.68 35.63
N GLY A 413 18.45 15.52 35.13
CA GLY A 413 17.15 15.40 34.47
C GLY A 413 17.06 16.06 33.08
N LYS A 414 18.16 16.60 32.56
CA LYS A 414 18.25 17.29 31.27
C LYS A 414 19.34 16.67 30.40
N CYS A 415 19.14 16.72 29.09
CA CYS A 415 20.12 16.25 28.12
C CYS A 415 21.43 17.02 28.27
N ASP A 416 22.53 16.27 28.40
CA ASP A 416 23.91 16.79 28.48
C ASP A 416 24.34 17.63 27.26
N GLY A 417 23.86 17.30 26.06
CA GLY A 417 24.26 17.99 24.82
C GLY A 417 23.42 19.22 24.45
N CYS A 418 22.13 19.25 24.76
CA CYS A 418 21.23 20.33 24.29
C CYS A 418 20.32 20.94 25.38
N GLY A 419 20.47 20.50 26.64
CA GLY A 419 19.63 20.95 27.76
C GLY A 419 18.15 20.57 27.66
N GLY A 420 17.74 19.80 26.66
CA GLY A 420 16.36 19.38 26.44
C GLY A 420 15.88 18.35 27.46
N ARG A 421 14.56 18.24 27.64
CA ARG A 421 13.94 17.23 28.52
C ARG A 421 14.21 15.82 28.02
N VAL A 422 14.51 14.92 28.95
CA VAL A 422 14.69 13.49 28.72
C VAL A 422 13.40 12.78 29.09
N ILE A 423 12.83 12.03 28.15
CA ILE A 423 11.56 11.33 28.31
C ILE A 423 11.73 9.82 28.21
N PHE A 424 10.80 9.09 28.79
CA PHE A 424 10.64 7.64 28.58
C PHE A 424 10.37 7.34 27.11
N THR A 425 10.84 6.18 26.64
CA THR A 425 10.52 5.71 25.28
C THR A 425 9.23 4.89 25.24
N VAL A 426 8.87 4.27 26.37
CA VAL A 426 7.59 3.60 26.60
C VAL A 426 6.91 4.31 27.75
N SER A 427 5.73 4.88 27.51
CA SER A 427 4.94 5.54 28.55
C SER A 427 4.16 4.51 29.39
N ASP A 428 3.83 4.89 30.62
CA ASP A 428 2.88 4.19 31.49
C ASP A 428 1.54 3.89 30.79
N GLY A 429 0.95 4.89 30.11
CA GLY A 429 -0.32 4.74 29.41
C GLY A 429 -0.28 3.67 28.31
N SER A 430 0.88 3.43 27.69
CA SER A 430 1.04 2.37 26.69
C SER A 430 0.96 0.95 27.28
N VAL A 431 1.31 0.79 28.57
CA VAL A 431 1.21 -0.48 29.29
C VAL A 431 -0.23 -0.71 29.77
N VAL A 432 -0.89 0.33 30.26
CA VAL A 432 -2.24 0.25 30.88
C VAL A 432 -3.37 0.18 29.84
N LYS A 433 -3.13 0.68 28.61
CA LYS A 433 -4.13 0.81 27.53
C LYS A 433 -5.09 -0.37 27.36
N TYR A 434 -4.60 -1.60 27.47
CA TYR A 434 -5.38 -2.82 27.22
C TYR A 434 -5.82 -3.55 28.49
N LEU A 435 -5.41 -3.09 29.67
CA LEU A 435 -5.67 -3.79 30.92
C LEU A 435 -7.17 -3.77 31.29
N GLU A 436 -7.80 -2.59 31.31
CA GLU A 436 -9.23 -2.47 31.61
C GLU A 436 -10.11 -3.18 30.54
N PRO A 437 -9.88 -3.02 29.23
CA PRO A 437 -10.62 -3.78 28.21
C PRO A 437 -10.48 -5.30 28.36
N ALA A 438 -9.28 -5.81 28.68
CA ALA A 438 -9.07 -7.24 28.86
C ALA A 438 -9.84 -7.80 30.07
N ILE A 439 -9.88 -7.06 31.18
CA ILE A 439 -10.64 -7.43 32.37
C ILE A 439 -12.14 -7.38 32.08
N SER A 440 -12.61 -6.34 31.39
CA SER A 440 -14.02 -6.20 31.02
C SER A 440 -14.51 -7.39 30.17
N LEU A 441 -13.72 -7.80 29.17
CA LEU A 441 -14.00 -8.99 28.37
C LEU A 441 -14.02 -10.28 29.21
N ALA A 442 -13.02 -10.47 30.08
CA ALA A 442 -12.92 -11.67 30.90
C ALA A 442 -14.06 -11.82 31.92
N SER A 443 -14.63 -10.68 32.36
CA SER A 443 -15.79 -10.65 33.25
C SER A 443 -17.09 -10.88 32.52
N ARG A 444 -17.24 -10.35 31.30
CA ARG A 444 -18.47 -10.44 30.51
C ARG A 444 -18.66 -11.81 29.84
N TYR A 445 -17.57 -12.42 29.38
CA TYR A 445 -17.62 -13.69 28.65
C TYR A 445 -17.07 -14.85 29.50
N ASN A 446 -17.54 -16.07 29.19
CA ASN A 446 -17.12 -17.28 29.88
C ASN A 446 -15.71 -17.73 29.45
N VAL A 447 -14.68 -17.05 29.95
CA VAL A 447 -13.28 -17.42 29.69
C VAL A 447 -12.71 -18.36 30.76
N PRO A 448 -11.70 -19.20 30.43
CA PRO A 448 -11.10 -20.13 31.39
C PRO A 448 -10.58 -19.44 32.66
N ALA A 449 -10.74 -20.10 33.81
CA ALA A 449 -10.33 -19.56 35.11
C ALA A 449 -8.84 -19.17 35.17
N TYR A 450 -7.97 -19.96 34.52
CA TYR A 450 -6.55 -19.65 34.41
C TYR A 450 -6.28 -18.28 33.75
N LEU A 451 -7.08 -17.93 32.72
CA LEU A 451 -6.93 -16.65 32.03
C LEU A 451 -7.32 -15.48 32.93
N LYS A 452 -8.40 -15.64 33.71
CA LYS A 452 -8.83 -14.65 34.72
C LYS A 452 -7.74 -14.43 35.77
N GLN A 453 -7.21 -15.51 36.33
CA GLN A 453 -6.10 -15.45 37.30
C GLN A 453 -4.85 -14.82 36.70
N SER A 454 -4.49 -15.14 35.45
CA SER A 454 -3.34 -14.51 34.79
C SER A 454 -3.57 -13.01 34.56
N LEU A 455 -4.79 -12.57 34.28
CA LEU A 455 -5.11 -11.14 34.16
C LEU A 455 -4.99 -10.45 35.51
N ASP A 456 -5.52 -11.05 36.58
CA ASP A 456 -5.44 -10.49 37.93
C ASP A 456 -3.98 -10.35 38.40
N LEU A 457 -3.15 -11.37 38.19
CA LEU A 457 -1.71 -11.29 38.48
C LEU A 457 -1.01 -10.22 37.64
N THR A 458 -1.41 -10.07 36.37
CA THR A 458 -0.84 -9.03 35.49
C THR A 458 -1.26 -7.63 35.97
N LYS A 459 -2.52 -7.47 36.39
CA LYS A 459 -3.04 -6.23 36.97
C LYS A 459 -2.29 -5.86 38.25
N GLN A 460 -2.15 -6.79 39.18
CA GLN A 460 -1.40 -6.57 40.43
C GLN A 460 0.03 -6.10 40.13
N ARG A 461 0.72 -6.75 39.19
CA ARG A 461 2.08 -6.38 38.80
C ARG A 461 2.16 -4.98 38.19
N VAL A 462 1.17 -4.58 37.38
CA VAL A 462 1.10 -3.22 36.83
C VAL A 462 0.88 -2.21 37.96
N GLU A 463 -0.05 -2.48 38.87
CA GLU A 463 -0.33 -1.63 40.03
C GLU A 463 0.87 -1.53 41.00
N GLU A 464 1.66 -2.58 41.16
CA GLU A 464 2.90 -2.54 41.96
C GLU A 464 3.98 -1.64 41.34
N VAL A 465 4.10 -1.65 40.01
CA VAL A 465 5.13 -0.88 39.30
C VAL A 465 4.77 0.61 39.21
N PHE A 466 3.51 0.93 38.94
CA PHE A 466 3.05 2.30 38.72
C PHE A 466 2.39 2.93 39.95
N GLY A 467 2.06 2.13 40.96
CA GLY A 467 1.21 2.52 42.08
C GLY A 467 -0.27 2.49 41.72
N LYS A 468 -1.12 2.52 42.75
CA LYS A 468 -2.55 2.79 42.60
C LYS A 468 -2.77 4.30 42.60
N GLU A 469 -3.57 4.82 41.69
CA GLU A 469 -4.07 6.19 41.80
C GLU A 469 -4.82 6.33 43.12
N LYS A 470 -4.33 7.21 44.02
CA LYS A 470 -4.92 7.39 45.35
C LYS A 470 -6.31 8.01 45.29
N GLU A 471 -6.62 8.74 44.21
CA GLU A 471 -7.90 9.44 44.00
C GLU A 471 -8.30 9.34 42.52
N LYS A 472 -9.43 8.69 42.23
CA LYS A 472 -10.05 8.67 40.89
C LYS A 472 -11.09 9.79 40.87
N GLN A 473 -10.88 10.84 40.08
CA GLN A 473 -11.86 11.93 39.97
C GLN A 473 -13.13 11.38 39.30
N LEU A 474 -14.17 11.13 40.10
CA LEU A 474 -15.47 10.66 39.62
C LEU A 474 -16.33 11.86 39.21
N GLY A 475 -16.96 11.77 38.05
CA GLY A 475 -17.97 12.75 37.64
C GLY A 475 -19.22 12.64 38.53
N LEU A 476 -19.91 13.78 38.75
CA LEU A 476 -21.12 13.88 39.59
C LEU A 476 -22.20 12.83 39.27
N GLY A 477 -22.31 12.38 38.01
CA GLY A 477 -23.28 11.35 37.60
C GLY A 477 -23.07 9.97 38.25
N ALA A 478 -21.86 9.62 38.66
CA ALA A 478 -21.59 8.36 39.36
C ALA A 478 -22.15 8.35 40.80
N TRP A 479 -22.37 9.53 41.39
CA TRP A 479 -23.00 9.69 42.70
C TRP A 479 -24.53 9.53 42.64
N PHE A 480 -25.16 9.92 41.52
CA PHE A 480 -26.61 9.83 41.35
C PHE A 480 -27.09 8.46 40.84
N ALA A 481 -26.22 7.61 40.31
CA ALA A 481 -26.56 6.25 39.88
C ALA A 481 -26.59 5.23 41.03
N ALA A 482 -26.15 5.63 42.23
CA ALA A 482 -26.13 4.80 43.43
C ALA A 482 -27.22 5.18 44.46
N ALA A 483 -28.20 5.99 44.04
CA ALA A 483 -29.37 6.38 44.85
C ALA A 483 -30.64 5.72 44.32
#